data_AF-F8MCZ3-F1
#
_entry.id   AF-F8MCZ3-F1
#
_cell.length_a   1.000
_cell.length_b   1.000
_cell.length_c   1.000
_cell.angle_alpha   90.00
_cell.angle_beta   90.00
_cell.angle_gamma   90.00
#
_symmetry.space_group_name_H-M   'P 1'
#
loop_
_entity.id
_entity.type
_entity.pdbx_description
1 polymer ?
#
loop_
_entity_poly.entity_id
_entity_poly.type
_entity_poly.pdbx_seq_one_letter_code
_entity_poly.pdbx_strand_id
1 'polypeptide(L)'
;MSQREQDGTLRLIHIPLPLYSTFLQPILQILLPPSQPLPSATPSPPVGNFHHQDETTFLNISITPLECSVVCPSSWARAVFEPAIARLPEDQAKTISVSKDAYAVFSVISAGMDAGSRVVDLTCPLALAGIPIFFITTYYSDFILVPTKDRRAVVETLRAKGGFVFVEEEGGDENGFDGYGSRRGSVTMASGMGYHYASASSGNGGLSGMLTPMMPTTPPPSDAGELQLKTFETLKRRNVVPFVEPGLRLVHCSGREKTSIHGGGGGEGGRGHGHSGGNVSMTGGNGTAYSGEIDGDGSANGGAGYYPRRRRNSWIDTVDTKLYTSIISALVSQPRFLSVTLAQDDPPSLLLDKALVDMFGDSLVGPTEGTLVPIFLDLVNLPFEATGIVSGVAGRLVKDMPMAESVELSYLSTARAGAVILSCEQAVTALGILEPLLKKQG
;
A
#
# COMPACT_ATOMS: atom_id res chain seq x y z
N MET A 1 12.46 -28.45 -9.85
CA MET A 1 12.71 -27.31 -10.76
C MET A 1 12.23 -26.06 -10.04
N SER A 2 13.13 -25.27 -9.46
CA SER A 2 12.80 -24.02 -8.77
C SER A 2 12.41 -22.98 -9.82
N GLN A 3 11.15 -22.56 -9.87
CA GLN A 3 10.79 -21.33 -10.57
C GLN A 3 11.60 -20.21 -9.92
N ARG A 4 12.45 -19.52 -10.70
CA ARG A 4 13.09 -18.28 -10.24
C ARG A 4 11.96 -17.27 -10.07
N GLU A 5 11.58 -17.00 -8.83
CA GLU A 5 10.72 -15.86 -8.53
C GLU A 5 11.43 -14.57 -8.95
N GLN A 6 10.67 -13.69 -9.59
CA GLN A 6 11.15 -12.40 -10.07
C GLN A 6 11.43 -11.48 -8.88
N ASP A 7 12.57 -10.78 -8.91
CA ASP A 7 12.88 -9.70 -7.97
C ASP A 7 11.82 -8.59 -8.11
N GLY A 8 11.39 -8.03 -6.96
CA GLY A 8 10.33 -7.01 -6.89
C GLY A 8 8.90 -7.52 -6.65
N THR A 9 8.70 -8.83 -6.50
CA THR A 9 7.39 -9.41 -6.12
C THR A 9 7.17 -9.40 -4.61
N LEU A 10 5.90 -9.46 -4.19
CA LEU A 10 5.46 -9.43 -2.79
C LEU A 10 4.88 -10.77 -2.34
N ARG A 11 4.95 -11.03 -1.03
CA ARG A 11 4.31 -12.15 -0.32
C ARG A 11 3.43 -11.62 0.80
N LEU A 12 2.29 -12.28 1.01
CA LEU A 12 1.41 -12.02 2.14
C LEU A 12 1.61 -13.13 3.18
N ILE A 13 1.75 -12.72 4.44
CA ILE A 13 2.05 -13.62 5.56
C ILE A 13 0.98 -13.37 6.63
N HIS A 14 0.25 -14.43 6.98
CA HIS A 14 -0.68 -14.47 8.11
C HIS A 14 0.01 -15.06 9.32
N ILE A 15 0.00 -14.34 10.45
CA ILE A 15 0.52 -14.76 11.74
C ILE A 15 -0.64 -14.67 12.76
N PRO A 16 -1.07 -15.79 13.36
CA PRO A 16 -2.06 -15.76 14.43
C PRO A 16 -1.60 -14.90 15.62
N LEU A 17 -2.53 -14.18 16.26
CA LEU A 17 -2.19 -13.27 17.36
C LEU A 17 -1.36 -13.88 18.51
N PRO A 18 -1.60 -15.12 18.97
CA PRO A 18 -0.77 -15.72 20.01
C PRO A 18 0.71 -15.86 19.63
N LEU A 19 1.02 -15.89 18.33
CA LEU A 19 2.39 -15.99 17.82
C LEU A 19 3.02 -14.62 17.51
N TYR A 20 2.26 -13.52 17.63
CA TYR A 20 2.76 -12.17 17.33
C TYR A 20 4.07 -11.85 18.06
N SER A 21 4.13 -12.11 19.38
CA SER A 21 5.33 -11.86 20.19
C SER A 21 6.55 -12.65 19.71
N THR A 22 6.34 -13.85 19.19
CA THR A 22 7.41 -14.69 18.61
C THR A 22 7.91 -14.12 17.28
N PHE A 23 7.02 -13.46 16.53
CA PHE A 23 7.33 -12.82 15.24
C PHE A 23 7.73 -11.35 15.34
N LEU A 24 7.71 -10.75 16.52
CA LEU A 24 8.17 -9.37 16.71
C LEU A 24 9.61 -9.18 16.22
N GLN A 25 10.50 -10.13 16.53
CA GLN A 25 11.89 -10.05 16.10
C GLN A 25 12.05 -10.10 14.56
N PRO A 26 11.44 -11.07 13.83
CA PRO A 26 11.36 -11.05 12.37
C PRO A 26 10.77 -9.76 11.79
N ILE A 27 9.70 -9.23 12.38
CA ILE A 27 9.07 -7.98 11.94
C ILE A 27 10.01 -6.79 12.09
N LEU A 28 10.72 -6.69 13.23
CA LEU A 28 11.69 -5.63 13.45
C LEU A 28 12.90 -5.75 12.52
N GLN A 29 13.33 -6.96 12.16
CA GLN A 29 14.45 -7.16 11.22
C GLN A 29 14.19 -6.54 9.84
N ILE A 30 12.96 -6.64 9.33
CA ILE A 30 12.62 -6.07 8.02
C ILE A 30 12.29 -4.57 8.06
N LEU A 31 12.08 -4.02 9.26
CA LEU A 31 11.93 -2.58 9.48
C LEU A 31 13.28 -1.88 9.69
N LEU A 32 14.26 -2.60 10.23
CA LEU A 32 15.61 -2.07 10.50
C LEU A 32 16.43 -1.98 9.22
N PRO A 33 17.23 -0.92 9.05
CA PRO A 33 18.19 -0.89 7.98
C PRO A 33 19.24 -1.99 8.21
N PRO A 34 19.73 -2.63 7.14
CA PRO A 34 20.71 -3.69 7.22
C PRO A 34 21.96 -3.15 7.93
N SER A 35 22.36 -3.84 8.99
CA SER A 35 23.58 -3.50 9.72
C SER A 35 24.76 -3.60 8.76
N GLN A 36 25.53 -2.52 8.59
CA GLN A 36 26.82 -2.63 7.91
C GLN A 36 27.69 -3.63 8.67
N PRO A 37 28.33 -4.60 8.00
CA PRO A 37 29.25 -5.49 8.67
C PRO A 37 30.38 -4.65 9.28
N LEU A 38 30.59 -4.78 10.60
CA LEU A 38 31.76 -4.21 11.26
C LEU A 38 33.02 -4.81 10.61
N PRO A 39 34.06 -4.01 10.33
CA PRO A 39 35.33 -4.52 9.85
C PRO A 39 36.07 -5.22 11.01
N SER A 40 35.76 -6.48 11.31
CA SER A 40 36.66 -7.36 12.07
C SER A 40 36.28 -8.85 12.02
N ALA A 41 37.17 -9.61 11.37
CA ALA A 41 37.67 -10.94 11.70
C ALA A 41 36.71 -11.97 12.35
N THR A 42 35.91 -12.65 11.53
CA THR A 42 35.70 -14.11 11.48
C THR A 42 34.54 -14.42 10.52
N PRO A 43 34.62 -15.47 9.67
CA PRO A 43 33.52 -15.82 8.77
C PRO A 43 32.44 -16.56 9.56
N SER A 44 31.56 -15.82 10.24
CA SER A 44 30.24 -16.35 10.58
C SER A 44 29.43 -16.50 9.29
N PRO A 45 28.52 -17.49 9.19
CA PRO A 45 27.61 -17.58 8.05
C PRO A 45 26.88 -16.24 7.92
N PRO A 46 26.81 -15.65 6.72
CA PRO A 46 26.30 -14.31 6.56
C PRO A 46 24.83 -14.29 7.03
N VAL A 47 24.59 -13.66 8.18
CA VAL A 47 23.27 -13.10 8.48
C VAL A 47 23.03 -12.12 7.34
N GLY A 48 22.08 -12.44 6.47
CA GLY A 48 21.96 -11.82 5.15
C GLY A 48 22.08 -10.30 5.24
N ASN A 49 23.20 -9.78 4.74
CA ASN A 49 23.32 -8.36 4.48
C ASN A 49 22.31 -8.06 3.37
N PHE A 50 21.14 -7.54 3.75
CA PHE A 50 20.17 -7.04 2.80
C PHE A 50 20.85 -5.84 2.12
N HIS A 51 21.49 -6.04 0.98
CA HIS A 51 21.82 -4.89 0.14
C HIS A 51 20.46 -4.33 -0.29
N HIS A 52 20.03 -3.20 0.27
CA HIS A 52 18.95 -2.35 -0.28
C HIS A 52 19.34 -1.76 -1.65
N GLN A 53 20.10 -2.49 -2.46
CA GLN A 53 20.60 -2.00 -3.74
C GLN A 53 19.64 -2.24 -4.89
N ASP A 54 18.64 -3.11 -4.77
CA ASP A 54 17.70 -3.34 -5.86
C ASP A 54 16.25 -3.13 -5.41
N GLU A 55 15.68 -2.10 -6.03
CA GLU A 55 14.26 -1.92 -6.38
C GLU A 55 13.22 -1.94 -5.24
N THR A 56 12.81 -0.73 -4.87
CA THR A 56 11.41 -0.37 -4.68
C THR A 56 10.59 -1.21 -3.68
N THR A 57 10.55 -0.79 -2.41
CA THR A 57 9.91 -1.57 -1.33
C THR A 57 8.46 -1.13 -1.11
N PHE A 58 7.50 -2.07 -1.26
CA PHE A 58 6.20 -1.98 -0.62
C PHE A 58 6.24 -2.89 0.61
N LEU A 59 5.97 -2.32 1.79
CA LEU A 59 5.84 -3.03 3.04
C LEU A 59 4.54 -2.61 3.71
N ASN A 60 3.72 -3.58 4.11
CA ASN A 60 2.59 -3.33 4.98
C ASN A 60 2.65 -4.31 6.17
N ILE A 61 2.54 -3.77 7.38
CA ILE A 61 2.49 -4.55 8.63
C ILE A 61 1.23 -4.12 9.36
N SER A 62 0.28 -5.05 9.50
CA SER A 62 -1.01 -4.81 10.14
C SER A 62 -1.23 -5.76 11.31
N ILE A 63 -1.36 -5.23 12.51
CA ILE A 63 -1.83 -5.92 13.72
C ILE A 63 -3.27 -5.49 13.91
N THR A 64 -4.16 -6.46 14.05
CA THR A 64 -5.61 -6.26 14.23
C THR A 64 -6.10 -7.15 15.37
N PRO A 65 -7.35 -7.00 15.84
CA PRO A 65 -7.94 -7.93 16.83
C PRO A 65 -8.06 -9.38 16.35
N LEU A 66 -7.87 -9.65 15.05
CA LEU A 66 -7.97 -10.99 14.47
C LEU A 66 -6.59 -11.64 14.22
N GLU A 67 -5.62 -10.84 13.76
CA GLU A 67 -4.35 -11.36 13.26
C GLU A 67 -3.25 -10.30 13.17
N CYS A 68 -2.01 -10.79 12.99
CA CYS A 68 -0.92 -10.01 12.41
C CYS A 68 -0.72 -10.44 10.94
N SER A 69 -0.75 -9.46 10.04
CA SER A 69 -0.54 -9.64 8.60
C SER A 69 0.67 -8.84 8.15
N VAL A 70 1.55 -9.45 7.36
CA VAL A 70 2.72 -8.80 6.77
C VAL A 70 2.70 -8.99 5.27
N VAL A 71 2.75 -7.89 4.54
CA VAL A 71 3.00 -7.85 3.10
C VAL A 71 4.41 -7.33 2.88
N CYS A 72 5.30 -8.15 2.35
CA CYS A 72 6.71 -7.77 2.17
C CYS A 72 7.28 -8.35 0.88
N PRO A 73 8.45 -7.87 0.40
CA PRO A 73 9.16 -8.48 -0.70
C PRO A 73 9.38 -9.99 -0.52
N SER A 74 9.25 -10.76 -1.61
CA SER A 74 9.42 -12.21 -1.61
C SER A 74 10.79 -12.65 -1.06
N SER A 75 11.83 -11.85 -1.27
CA SER A 75 13.17 -12.08 -0.71
C SER A 75 13.17 -12.02 0.82
N TRP A 76 12.40 -11.11 1.43
CA TRP A 76 12.31 -10.95 2.88
C TRP A 76 11.47 -12.07 3.51
N ALA A 77 10.37 -12.46 2.88
CA ALA A 77 9.58 -13.62 3.29
C ALA A 77 10.45 -14.88 3.39
N ARG A 78 11.25 -15.18 2.34
CA ARG A 78 12.17 -16.32 2.31
C ARG A 78 13.33 -16.21 3.29
N ALA A 79 13.93 -15.04 3.44
CA ALA A 79 15.15 -14.88 4.23
C ALA A 79 14.88 -14.73 5.74
N VAL A 80 13.73 -14.16 6.11
CA VAL A 80 13.42 -13.77 7.50
C VAL A 80 12.30 -14.62 8.08
N PHE A 81 11.14 -14.69 7.39
CA PHE A 81 9.94 -15.30 7.95
C PHE A 81 9.93 -16.82 7.80
N GLU A 82 10.26 -17.38 6.63
CA GLU A 82 10.29 -18.84 6.44
C GLU A 82 11.23 -19.55 7.44
N PRO A 83 12.46 -19.06 7.71
CA PRO A 83 13.31 -19.64 8.75
C PRO A 83 12.73 -19.46 10.16
N ALA A 84 12.03 -18.36 10.43
CA ALA A 84 11.36 -18.15 11.72
C ALA A 84 10.21 -19.14 11.93
N ILE A 85 9.40 -19.39 10.89
CA ILE A 85 8.32 -20.38 10.89
C ILE A 85 8.88 -21.80 11.08
N ALA A 86 9.97 -22.14 10.39
CA ALA A 86 10.59 -23.47 10.46
C ALA A 86 11.18 -23.80 11.85
N ARG A 87 11.42 -22.79 12.71
CA ARG A 87 11.89 -22.98 14.09
C ARG A 87 10.76 -23.25 15.09
N LEU A 88 9.51 -23.08 14.70
CA LEU A 88 8.37 -23.30 15.58
C LEU A 88 8.04 -24.79 15.72
N PRO A 89 7.33 -25.18 16.80
CA PRO A 89 6.62 -26.45 16.86
C PRO A 89 5.70 -26.65 15.64
N GLU A 90 5.59 -27.89 15.15
CA GLU A 90 4.88 -28.22 13.91
C GLU A 90 3.39 -27.80 13.94
N ASP A 91 2.75 -27.92 15.10
CA ASP A 91 1.36 -27.50 15.33
C ASP A 91 1.20 -25.99 15.18
N GLN A 92 2.15 -25.19 15.69
CA GLN A 92 2.15 -23.74 15.56
C GLN A 92 2.52 -23.29 14.14
N ALA A 93 3.55 -23.91 13.54
CA ALA A 93 3.99 -23.58 12.18
C ALA A 93 2.86 -23.73 11.15
N LYS A 94 2.00 -24.76 11.30
CA LYS A 94 0.84 -24.99 10.42
C LYS A 94 -0.24 -23.92 10.51
N THR A 95 -0.31 -23.16 11.60
CA THR A 95 -1.28 -22.08 11.77
C THR A 95 -0.86 -20.79 11.05
N ILE A 96 0.41 -20.66 10.70
CA ILE A 96 0.94 -19.53 9.92
C ILE A 96 0.80 -19.86 8.43
N SER A 97 0.38 -18.88 7.63
CA SER A 97 0.31 -19.08 6.18
C SER A 97 1.05 -17.99 5.42
N VAL A 98 2.00 -18.41 4.58
CA VAL A 98 2.61 -17.57 3.55
C VAL A 98 1.86 -17.82 2.24
N SER A 99 1.52 -16.76 1.50
CA SER A 99 0.80 -16.86 0.23
C SER A 99 1.56 -17.73 -0.76
N LYS A 100 0.85 -18.61 -1.48
CA LYS A 100 1.46 -19.48 -2.51
C LYS A 100 1.79 -18.71 -3.77
N ASP A 101 0.91 -17.80 -4.18
CA ASP A 101 1.17 -16.87 -5.25
C ASP A 101 2.07 -15.72 -4.78
N ALA A 102 2.90 -15.24 -5.70
CA ALA A 102 3.59 -13.96 -5.57
C ALA A 102 2.66 -12.85 -6.07
N TYR A 103 2.76 -11.66 -5.48
CA TYR A 103 1.87 -10.53 -5.77
C TYR A 103 2.63 -9.37 -6.40
N ALA A 104 1.98 -8.68 -7.32
CA ALA A 104 2.36 -7.36 -7.79
C ALA A 104 1.48 -6.31 -7.10
N VAL A 105 2.03 -5.13 -6.85
CA VAL A 105 1.30 -3.99 -6.31
C VAL A 105 1.09 -2.94 -7.39
N PHE A 106 -0.11 -2.35 -7.41
CA PHE A 106 -0.42 -1.18 -8.22
C PHE A 106 -0.82 -0.04 -7.29
N SER A 107 -0.23 1.14 -7.50
CA SER A 107 -0.69 2.38 -6.87
C SER A 107 -1.86 2.95 -7.67
N VAL A 108 -2.85 3.48 -6.96
CA VAL A 108 -4.08 4.02 -7.53
C VAL A 108 -4.12 5.51 -7.25
N ILE A 109 -4.08 6.29 -8.33
CA ILE A 109 -4.17 7.75 -8.28
C ILE A 109 -5.58 8.14 -8.71
N SER A 110 -6.33 8.73 -7.78
CA SER A 110 -7.71 9.16 -7.99
C SER A 110 -7.87 10.62 -7.61
N ALA A 111 -7.83 11.52 -8.59
CA ALA A 111 -8.12 12.92 -8.35
C ALA A 111 -9.64 13.17 -8.45
N GLY A 112 -10.24 13.72 -7.40
CA GLY A 112 -11.60 14.28 -7.45
C GLY A 112 -12.77 13.29 -7.38
N MET A 113 -12.56 12.05 -6.94
CA MET A 113 -13.62 11.06 -6.70
C MET A 113 -13.91 10.95 -5.19
N ASP A 114 -15.15 10.63 -4.81
CA ASP A 114 -15.44 10.25 -3.43
C ASP A 114 -14.80 8.89 -3.09
N ALA A 115 -14.40 8.72 -1.83
CA ALA A 115 -13.58 7.59 -1.40
C ALA A 115 -14.31 6.24 -1.63
N GLY A 116 -15.61 6.18 -1.33
CA GLY A 116 -16.43 4.99 -1.52
C GLY A 116 -16.58 4.58 -2.98
N SER A 117 -17.02 5.50 -3.86
CA SER A 117 -17.19 5.20 -5.29
C SER A 117 -15.88 4.80 -5.93
N ARG A 118 -14.77 5.45 -5.58
CA ARG A 118 -13.44 5.07 -6.08
C ARG A 118 -13.10 3.60 -5.79
N VAL A 119 -13.36 3.11 -4.57
CA VAL A 119 -13.13 1.70 -4.22
C VAL A 119 -14.00 0.80 -5.11
N VAL A 120 -15.28 1.13 -5.28
CA VAL A 120 -16.20 0.34 -6.11
C VAL A 120 -15.78 0.34 -7.57
N ASP A 121 -15.48 1.53 -8.11
CA ASP A 121 -15.18 1.76 -9.52
C ASP A 121 -13.91 1.01 -9.94
N LEU A 122 -12.93 0.92 -9.03
CA LEU A 122 -11.70 0.17 -9.25
C LEU A 122 -11.89 -1.34 -9.11
N THR A 123 -12.64 -1.78 -8.10
CA THR A 123 -12.65 -3.19 -7.69
C THR A 123 -13.74 -4.01 -8.39
N CYS A 124 -14.83 -3.38 -8.82
CA CYS A 124 -15.92 -4.05 -9.55
C CYS A 124 -15.46 -4.67 -10.88
N PRO A 125 -14.71 -4.00 -11.77
CA PRO A 125 -14.19 -4.60 -13.00
C PRO A 125 -13.39 -5.88 -12.72
N LEU A 126 -12.48 -5.82 -11.73
CA LEU A 126 -11.58 -6.91 -11.39
C LEU A 126 -12.35 -8.09 -10.81
N ALA A 127 -13.35 -7.82 -9.97
CA ALA A 127 -14.23 -8.83 -9.42
C ALA A 127 -15.09 -9.53 -10.50
N LEU A 128 -15.63 -8.78 -11.47
CA LEU A 128 -16.36 -9.34 -12.62
C LEU A 128 -15.46 -10.20 -13.50
N ALA A 129 -14.19 -9.83 -13.64
CA ALA A 129 -13.18 -10.63 -14.34
C ALA A 129 -12.69 -11.85 -13.53
N GLY A 130 -13.15 -12.03 -12.28
CA GLY A 130 -12.72 -13.12 -11.42
C GLY A 130 -11.28 -12.99 -10.92
N ILE A 131 -10.76 -11.77 -10.83
CA ILE A 131 -9.40 -11.48 -10.37
C ILE A 131 -9.41 -11.22 -8.85
N PRO A 132 -8.67 -12.01 -8.04
CA PRO A 132 -8.55 -11.77 -6.61
C PRO A 132 -7.62 -10.60 -6.33
N ILE A 133 -8.02 -9.76 -5.37
CA ILE A 133 -7.26 -8.57 -4.99
C ILE A 133 -7.19 -8.44 -3.47
N PHE A 134 -6.09 -7.86 -2.98
CA PHE A 134 -6.05 -7.20 -1.68
C PHE A 134 -6.07 -5.70 -1.91
N PHE A 135 -6.90 -5.00 -1.13
CA PHE A 135 -7.06 -3.56 -1.22
C PHE A 135 -6.59 -2.90 0.08
N ILE A 136 -5.68 -1.94 -0.02
CA ILE A 136 -5.14 -1.21 1.12
C ILE A 136 -5.26 0.29 0.83
N THR A 137 -6.19 0.95 1.53
CA THR A 137 -6.24 2.41 1.59
C THR A 137 -5.10 2.93 2.48
N THR A 138 -4.32 3.88 1.98
CA THR A 138 -3.31 4.61 2.76
C THR A 138 -3.65 6.09 2.81
N TYR A 139 -2.82 6.88 3.49
CA TYR A 139 -3.08 8.31 3.70
C TYR A 139 -3.05 9.11 2.40
N TYR A 140 -2.21 8.70 1.43
CA TYR A 140 -2.02 9.42 0.17
C TYR A 140 -2.61 8.68 -1.03
N SER A 141 -2.42 7.36 -1.08
CA SER A 141 -2.78 6.53 -2.22
C SER A 141 -3.53 5.26 -1.80
N ASP A 142 -4.33 4.70 -2.69
CA ASP A 142 -4.80 3.33 -2.51
C ASP A 142 -3.86 2.37 -3.23
N PHE A 143 -3.72 1.16 -2.70
CA PHE A 143 -2.94 0.10 -3.31
C PHE A 143 -3.79 -1.13 -3.54
N ILE A 144 -3.66 -1.73 -4.71
CA ILE A 144 -4.18 -3.06 -5.00
C ILE A 144 -3.03 -4.04 -5.17
N LEU A 145 -3.12 -5.18 -4.48
CA LEU A 145 -2.23 -6.30 -4.67
C LEU A 145 -2.96 -7.39 -5.42
N VAL A 146 -2.32 -7.88 -6.48
CA VAL A 146 -2.89 -8.89 -7.37
C VAL A 146 -1.86 -9.98 -7.60
N PRO A 147 -2.27 -11.25 -7.76
CA PRO A 147 -1.33 -12.29 -8.14
C PRO A 147 -0.59 -11.91 -9.42
N THR A 148 0.71 -12.14 -9.47
CA THR A 148 1.55 -11.75 -10.63
C THR A 148 1.08 -12.39 -11.93
N LYS A 149 0.52 -13.60 -11.86
CA LYS A 149 -0.10 -14.31 -13.00
C LYS A 149 -1.29 -13.55 -13.61
N ASP A 150 -2.00 -12.77 -12.82
CA ASP A 150 -3.21 -12.04 -13.22
C ASP A 150 -2.91 -10.59 -13.64
N ARG A 151 -1.65 -10.14 -13.54
CA ARG A 151 -1.23 -8.77 -13.85
C ARG A 151 -1.72 -8.29 -15.22
N ARG A 152 -1.58 -9.12 -16.26
CA ARG A 152 -2.02 -8.75 -17.62
C ARG A 152 -3.54 -8.60 -17.68
N ALA A 153 -4.26 -9.53 -17.07
CA ALA A 153 -5.72 -9.50 -17.01
C ALA A 153 -6.23 -8.24 -16.28
N VAL A 154 -5.54 -7.78 -15.23
CA VAL A 154 -5.84 -6.51 -14.54
C VAL A 154 -5.73 -5.32 -15.49
N VAL A 155 -4.61 -5.22 -16.22
CA VAL A 155 -4.37 -4.12 -17.16
C VAL A 155 -5.42 -4.11 -18.27
N GLU A 156 -5.69 -5.27 -18.87
CA GLU A 156 -6.68 -5.43 -19.93
C GLU A 156 -8.10 -5.10 -19.42
N THR A 157 -8.48 -5.60 -18.25
CA THR A 157 -9.81 -5.40 -17.65
C THR A 157 -10.06 -3.93 -17.35
N LEU A 158 -9.11 -3.24 -16.72
CA LEU A 158 -9.26 -1.83 -16.37
C LEU A 158 -9.19 -0.92 -17.61
N ARG A 159 -8.34 -1.22 -18.59
CA ARG A 159 -8.34 -0.48 -19.87
C ARG A 159 -9.64 -0.66 -20.65
N ALA A 160 -10.18 -1.88 -20.70
CA ALA A 160 -11.40 -2.20 -21.45
C ALA A 160 -12.65 -1.50 -20.91
N LYS A 161 -12.70 -1.20 -19.60
CA LYS A 161 -13.81 -0.45 -18.99
C LYS A 161 -13.82 1.03 -19.40
N GLY A 162 -12.69 1.58 -19.83
CA GLY A 162 -12.52 3.02 -20.03
C GLY A 162 -12.33 3.76 -18.70
N GLY A 163 -11.63 4.89 -18.73
CA GLY A 163 -11.38 5.72 -17.54
C GLY A 163 -10.12 5.38 -16.75
N PHE A 164 -9.37 4.33 -17.11
CA PHE A 164 -8.10 3.96 -16.46
C PHE A 164 -6.92 4.14 -17.41
N VAL A 165 -5.91 4.90 -16.96
CA VAL A 165 -4.63 5.05 -17.66
C VAL A 165 -3.55 4.36 -16.84
N PHE A 166 -2.83 3.44 -17.47
CA PHE A 166 -1.69 2.79 -16.86
C PHE A 166 -0.42 3.51 -17.26
N VAL A 167 0.32 3.97 -16.26
CA VAL A 167 1.69 4.45 -16.42
C VAL A 167 2.60 3.32 -15.97
N GLU A 168 3.22 2.64 -16.94
CA GLU A 168 4.36 1.77 -16.67
C GLU A 168 5.59 2.68 -16.57
N GLU A 169 6.25 2.70 -15.43
CA GLU A 169 7.57 3.31 -15.33
C GLU A 169 8.54 2.39 -16.08
N GLU A 170 8.86 2.74 -17.32
CA GLU A 170 9.97 2.12 -18.03
C GLU A 170 11.26 2.39 -17.23
N GLY A 171 11.81 1.33 -16.64
CA GLY A 171 13.19 1.35 -16.18
C GLY A 171 14.06 1.66 -17.38
N GLY A 172 14.61 2.87 -17.41
CA GLY A 172 15.46 3.32 -18.51
C GLY A 172 16.71 2.47 -18.59
N ASP A 173 16.75 1.59 -19.59
CA ASP A 173 17.97 1.16 -20.27
C ASP A 173 17.64 1.09 -21.77
N GLU A 174 18.06 2.12 -22.51
CA GLU A 174 18.10 2.12 -23.97
C GLU A 174 19.16 1.12 -24.46
N ASN A 175 18.87 -0.18 -24.37
CA ASN A 175 19.57 -1.22 -25.12
C ASN A 175 18.64 -2.44 -25.21
N GLY A 176 18.11 -2.68 -26.41
CA GLY A 176 17.13 -3.73 -26.72
C GLY A 176 17.64 -5.16 -26.46
N PHE A 177 17.69 -5.54 -25.19
CA PHE A 177 17.86 -6.89 -24.71
C PHE A 177 16.84 -7.08 -23.59
N ASP A 178 15.94 -8.05 -23.71
CA ASP A 178 14.83 -8.33 -22.78
C ASP A 178 15.34 -8.34 -21.31
N GLY A 179 15.20 -7.19 -20.65
CA GLY A 179 15.87 -6.87 -19.40
C GLY A 179 14.99 -7.14 -18.19
N TYR A 180 15.53 -7.96 -17.30
CA TYR A 180 15.06 -8.25 -15.95
C TYR A 180 14.94 -6.94 -15.15
N GLY A 181 13.72 -6.44 -14.95
CA GLY A 181 13.43 -5.28 -14.12
C GLY A 181 11.99 -5.31 -13.62
N SER A 182 11.79 -4.95 -12.36
CA SER A 182 10.48 -4.93 -11.69
C SER A 182 9.52 -3.98 -12.42
N ARG A 183 8.55 -4.53 -13.17
CA ARG A 183 7.56 -3.69 -13.86
C ARG A 183 6.60 -3.13 -12.82
N ARG A 184 6.65 -1.83 -12.54
CA ARG A 184 5.61 -1.14 -11.74
C ARG A 184 4.42 -0.76 -12.64
N GLY A 185 3.24 -0.66 -12.05
CA GLY A 185 2.07 -0.10 -12.71
C GLY A 185 1.43 0.91 -11.79
N SER A 186 1.41 2.17 -12.19
CA SER A 186 0.51 3.17 -11.61
C SER A 186 -0.78 3.19 -12.42
N VAL A 187 -1.91 3.21 -11.73
CA VAL A 187 -3.24 3.25 -12.34
C VAL A 187 -3.86 4.59 -11.99
N THR A 188 -4.05 5.43 -13.00
CA THR A 188 -4.74 6.72 -12.86
C THR A 188 -6.19 6.58 -13.30
N MET A 189 -7.11 6.98 -12.42
CA MET A 189 -8.53 7.14 -12.72
C MET A 189 -8.80 8.52 -13.33
N ALA A 190 -9.38 8.55 -14.52
CA ALA A 190 -9.83 9.79 -15.15
C ALA A 190 -11.21 10.20 -14.61
N SER A 191 -11.31 11.45 -14.15
CA SER A 191 -12.56 12.03 -13.65
C SER A 191 -13.63 12.06 -14.75
N GLY A 192 -14.80 11.46 -14.49
CA GLY A 192 -15.97 11.60 -15.37
C GLY A 192 -16.79 10.32 -15.68
N MET A 193 -16.38 9.14 -15.20
CA MET A 193 -17.12 7.89 -15.40
C MET A 193 -17.28 7.14 -14.08
N GLY A 194 -18.31 7.52 -13.31
CA GLY A 194 -18.72 6.77 -12.13
C GLY A 194 -19.63 5.58 -12.50
N TYR A 195 -19.64 4.55 -11.67
CA TYR A 195 -20.67 3.52 -11.75
C TYR A 195 -22.02 4.12 -11.34
N HIS A 196 -22.79 4.60 -12.33
CA HIS A 196 -24.22 4.78 -12.12
C HIS A 196 -24.84 3.39 -11.96
N TYR A 197 -25.31 3.05 -10.75
CA TYR A 197 -26.22 1.93 -10.50
C TYR A 197 -27.53 2.20 -11.28
N ALA A 198 -27.51 1.95 -12.58
CA ALA A 198 -28.68 2.05 -13.42
C ALA A 198 -29.64 0.92 -13.01
N SER A 199 -30.85 1.31 -12.59
CA SER A 199 -31.96 0.37 -12.42
C SER A 199 -32.15 -0.43 -13.70
N ALA A 200 -32.26 -1.75 -13.55
CA ALA A 200 -32.31 -2.70 -14.65
C ALA A 200 -33.38 -2.31 -15.70
N SER A 201 -32.96 -2.14 -16.94
CA SER A 201 -33.83 -2.33 -18.11
C SER A 201 -33.22 -3.44 -18.97
N SER A 202 -34.04 -4.47 -19.21
CA SER A 202 -33.66 -5.64 -20.01
C SER A 202 -33.30 -5.23 -21.44
N GLY A 203 -32.09 -5.58 -21.87
CA GLY A 203 -31.61 -5.45 -23.24
C GLY A 203 -30.85 -6.71 -23.64
N ASN A 204 -31.48 -7.57 -24.42
CA ASN A 204 -30.94 -8.83 -24.90
C ASN A 204 -29.90 -8.56 -26.01
N GLY A 205 -28.70 -9.13 -25.92
CA GLY A 205 -27.67 -8.99 -26.95
C GLY A 205 -26.48 -9.91 -26.73
N GLY A 206 -26.57 -11.16 -27.18
CA GLY A 206 -25.46 -12.11 -27.12
C GLY A 206 -24.53 -11.98 -28.32
N LEU A 207 -23.23 -12.15 -28.11
CA LEU A 207 -22.26 -12.60 -29.11
C LEU A 207 -21.15 -13.39 -28.40
N SER A 208 -20.88 -14.59 -28.92
CA SER A 208 -19.90 -15.58 -28.45
C SER A 208 -18.56 -15.40 -29.16
N GLY A 209 -17.45 -15.61 -28.46
CA GLY A 209 -16.10 -15.66 -29.03
C GLY A 209 -15.07 -16.21 -28.04
N MET A 210 -14.64 -17.46 -28.26
CA MET A 210 -13.73 -18.26 -27.44
C MET A 210 -12.33 -17.64 -27.26
N LEU A 211 -11.80 -17.69 -26.03
CA LEU A 211 -10.43 -18.14 -25.68
C LEU A 211 -10.41 -18.64 -24.23
N THR A 212 -10.07 -19.91 -23.99
CA THR A 212 -9.92 -20.51 -22.65
C THR A 212 -8.48 -20.41 -22.14
N PRO A 213 -8.27 -20.03 -20.88
CA PRO A 213 -7.51 -20.89 -19.97
C PRO A 213 -8.23 -21.14 -18.62
N MET A 214 -8.07 -22.38 -18.13
CA MET A 214 -8.43 -22.99 -16.83
C MET A 214 -9.49 -22.28 -15.94
N MET A 215 -10.65 -22.94 -15.82
CA MET A 215 -11.84 -22.48 -15.09
C MET A 215 -11.68 -22.42 -13.56
N PRO A 216 -12.09 -21.32 -12.90
CA PRO A 216 -12.58 -21.34 -11.52
C PRO A 216 -13.88 -22.15 -11.42
N THR A 217 -14.14 -22.79 -10.29
CA THR A 217 -15.29 -23.71 -10.08
C THR A 217 -16.69 -23.06 -10.08
N THR A 218 -16.82 -21.78 -10.42
CA THR A 218 -18.10 -21.06 -10.58
C THR A 218 -17.98 -20.00 -11.67
N PRO A 219 -18.98 -19.85 -12.57
CA PRO A 219 -18.94 -18.84 -13.62
C PRO A 219 -18.89 -17.42 -13.01
N PRO A 220 -18.11 -16.50 -13.61
CA PRO A 220 -18.05 -15.11 -13.15
C PRO A 220 -19.43 -14.45 -13.20
N PRO A 221 -19.72 -13.49 -12.31
CA PRO A 221 -20.98 -12.74 -12.33
C PRO A 221 -21.12 -11.89 -13.59
N SER A 222 -22.37 -11.76 -14.07
CA SER A 222 -22.71 -11.07 -15.31
C SER A 222 -22.86 -9.56 -15.12
N ASP A 223 -23.21 -9.12 -13.90
CA ASP A 223 -23.33 -7.72 -13.50
C ASP A 223 -22.98 -7.49 -12.02
N ALA A 224 -22.89 -6.22 -11.61
CA ALA A 224 -22.50 -5.81 -10.26
C ALA A 224 -23.50 -6.26 -9.16
N GLY A 225 -24.78 -6.37 -9.49
CA GLY A 225 -25.82 -6.83 -8.57
C GLY A 225 -25.71 -8.33 -8.30
N GLU A 226 -25.51 -9.13 -9.35
CA GLU A 226 -25.25 -10.57 -9.23
C GLU A 226 -23.94 -10.83 -8.48
N LEU A 227 -22.89 -10.05 -8.76
CA LEU A 227 -21.62 -10.09 -8.03
C LEU A 227 -21.84 -9.89 -6.53
N GLN A 228 -22.55 -8.83 -6.16
CA GLN A 228 -22.82 -8.50 -4.77
C GLN A 228 -23.60 -9.62 -4.07
N LEU A 229 -24.65 -10.16 -4.71
CA LEU A 229 -25.43 -11.27 -4.17
C LEU A 229 -24.54 -12.49 -3.90
N LYS A 230 -23.74 -12.91 -4.89
CA LYS A 230 -22.80 -14.04 -4.75
C LYS A 230 -21.76 -13.82 -3.65
N THR A 231 -21.27 -12.59 -3.49
CA THR A 231 -20.35 -12.22 -2.42
C THR A 231 -21.00 -12.47 -1.06
N PHE A 232 -22.19 -11.92 -0.79
CA PHE A 232 -22.86 -12.08 0.50
C PHE A 232 -23.30 -13.51 0.77
N GLU A 233 -23.75 -14.26 -0.25
CA GLU A 233 -24.00 -15.71 -0.10
C GLU A 233 -22.75 -16.49 0.31
N THR A 234 -21.60 -16.14 -0.28
CA THR A 234 -20.31 -16.78 0.05
C THR A 234 -19.87 -16.44 1.47
N LEU A 235 -19.93 -15.17 1.86
CA LEU A 235 -19.61 -14.72 3.21
C LEU A 235 -20.52 -15.38 4.25
N LYS A 236 -21.84 -15.42 4.00
CA LYS A 236 -22.82 -16.07 4.87
C LYS A 236 -22.58 -17.57 5.00
N ARG A 237 -22.33 -18.27 3.89
CA ARG A 237 -22.01 -19.70 3.86
C ARG A 237 -20.72 -20.04 4.63
N ARG A 238 -19.78 -19.10 4.71
CA ARG A 238 -18.52 -19.23 5.45
C ARG A 238 -18.62 -18.69 6.89
N ASN A 239 -19.82 -18.32 7.35
CA ASN A 239 -20.08 -17.80 8.69
C ASN A 239 -19.33 -16.51 9.02
N VAL A 240 -19.09 -15.66 8.02
CA VAL A 240 -18.50 -14.34 8.25
C VAL A 240 -19.55 -13.47 8.96
N VAL A 241 -19.22 -12.98 10.14
CA VAL A 241 -20.07 -12.05 10.90
C VAL A 241 -19.32 -10.72 11.03
N PRO A 242 -19.90 -9.60 10.56
CA PRO A 242 -19.28 -8.31 10.71
C PRO A 242 -19.34 -7.89 12.18
N PHE A 243 -18.26 -7.34 12.71
CA PHE A 243 -18.24 -6.87 14.09
C PHE A 243 -17.35 -5.63 14.26
N VAL A 244 -17.63 -4.87 15.31
CA VAL A 244 -16.79 -3.75 15.77
C VAL A 244 -16.19 -4.12 17.11
N GLU A 245 -14.89 -3.91 17.26
CA GLU A 245 -14.19 -4.16 18.51
C GLU A 245 -14.52 -3.04 19.54
N PRO A 246 -15.08 -3.38 20.73
CA PRO A 246 -15.48 -2.36 21.71
C PRO A 246 -14.31 -1.48 22.17
N GLY A 247 -14.55 -0.17 22.17
CA GLY A 247 -13.57 0.83 22.58
C GLY A 247 -12.40 1.04 21.60
N LEU A 248 -12.31 0.26 20.51
CA LEU A 248 -11.31 0.52 19.48
C LEU A 248 -11.74 1.72 18.64
N ARG A 249 -10.85 2.72 18.55
CA ARG A 249 -11.01 3.93 17.74
C ARG A 249 -9.72 4.17 16.99
N LEU A 250 -9.82 4.48 15.70
CA LEU A 250 -8.66 4.63 14.84
C LEU A 250 -8.47 6.08 14.42
N VAL A 251 -7.22 6.45 14.20
CA VAL A 251 -6.82 7.64 13.46
C VAL A 251 -6.02 7.21 12.23
N HIS A 252 -6.15 7.96 11.13
CA HIS A 252 -5.37 7.74 9.92
C HIS A 252 -4.45 8.92 9.71
N CYS A 253 -3.14 8.68 9.75
CA CYS A 253 -2.12 9.70 9.71
C CYS A 253 -1.02 9.34 8.71
N SER A 254 -0.30 10.36 8.29
CA SER A 254 0.99 10.27 7.63
C SER A 254 2.11 10.45 8.64
N GLY A 255 3.25 9.84 8.37
CA GLY A 255 4.50 10.07 9.07
C GLY A 255 5.22 11.31 8.56
N ARG A 256 5.79 12.10 9.47
CA ARG A 256 6.59 13.27 9.11
C ARG A 256 7.89 12.84 8.42
N GLU A 257 8.13 13.38 7.23
CA GLU A 257 9.42 13.28 6.55
C GLU A 257 10.37 14.38 7.06
N LYS A 258 11.68 14.10 7.15
CA LYS A 258 12.68 15.11 7.46
C LYS A 258 12.64 16.17 6.37
N THR A 259 12.23 17.37 6.73
CA THR A 259 12.49 18.55 5.90
C THR A 259 14.01 18.63 5.72
N SER A 260 14.49 18.44 4.50
CA SER A 260 15.86 18.81 4.15
C SER A 260 15.99 20.32 4.33
N ILE A 261 16.39 20.76 5.52
CA ILE A 261 16.81 22.13 5.75
C ILE A 261 18.10 22.30 4.94
N HIS A 262 17.98 22.71 3.68
CA HIS A 262 19.02 23.47 2.98
C HIS A 262 19.07 24.88 3.59
N GLY A 263 19.31 24.94 4.90
CA GLY A 263 19.57 26.17 5.63
C GLY A 263 21.03 26.51 5.42
N GLY A 264 21.29 27.41 4.46
CA GLY A 264 22.54 28.14 4.42
C GLY A 264 22.77 28.78 5.78
N GLY A 265 23.75 28.25 6.52
CA GLY A 265 24.24 28.84 7.74
C GLY A 265 24.94 30.16 7.42
N GLY A 266 24.19 31.26 7.44
CA GLY A 266 24.73 32.60 7.59
C GLY A 266 24.71 32.96 9.07
N GLY A 267 25.89 32.97 9.68
CA GLY A 267 26.07 33.12 11.12
C GLY A 267 25.57 34.42 11.72
N GLU A 268 25.17 34.32 12.99
CA GLU A 268 25.01 35.44 13.91
C GLU A 268 26.33 36.24 14.04
N GLY A 269 26.24 37.54 13.84
CA GLY A 269 27.30 38.50 14.11
C GLY A 269 26.71 39.91 14.15
N GLY A 270 26.26 40.34 15.33
CA GLY A 270 25.63 41.64 15.51
C GLY A 270 26.57 42.85 15.38
N ARG A 271 25.98 44.01 15.03
CA ARG A 271 26.15 45.34 15.67
C ARG A 271 25.62 46.47 14.76
N GLY A 272 24.71 47.28 15.32
CA GLY A 272 24.86 48.75 15.34
C GLY A 272 24.30 49.60 14.18
N HIS A 273 23.20 50.30 14.50
CA HIS A 273 22.87 51.72 14.20
C HIS A 273 22.89 52.30 12.77
N GLY A 274 21.79 53.00 12.43
CA GLY A 274 21.88 54.37 11.90
C GLY A 274 21.10 54.71 10.61
N HIS A 275 19.94 55.36 10.79
CA HIS A 275 19.35 56.45 9.99
C HIS A 275 19.29 56.49 8.44
N SER A 276 18.08 56.83 7.98
CA SER A 276 17.74 57.89 6.99
C SER A 276 17.86 57.62 5.48
N GLY A 277 16.69 57.48 4.84
CA GLY A 277 16.22 58.43 3.80
C GLY A 277 16.63 58.18 2.34
N GLY A 278 15.65 58.34 1.44
CA GLY A 278 15.90 58.79 0.05
C GLY A 278 15.39 57.86 -1.06
N ASN A 279 14.33 58.30 -1.73
CA ASN A 279 13.95 57.91 -3.09
C ASN A 279 15.15 57.94 -4.06
N VAL A 280 15.09 57.15 -5.14
CA VAL A 280 15.17 57.63 -6.55
C VAL A 280 15.06 56.44 -7.52
N SER A 281 14.20 56.63 -8.52
CA SER A 281 14.02 55.88 -9.77
C SER A 281 15.23 56.07 -10.70
N MET A 282 15.54 55.11 -11.57
CA MET A 282 15.71 55.30 -13.03
C MET A 282 16.46 54.13 -13.71
N THR A 283 15.78 53.56 -14.70
CA THR A 283 16.23 53.24 -16.07
C THR A 283 17.44 52.32 -16.33
N GLY A 284 17.15 51.22 -17.03
CA GLY A 284 17.56 51.06 -18.44
C GLY A 284 18.95 50.46 -18.73
N GLY A 285 19.00 49.51 -19.68
CA GLY A 285 20.22 49.25 -20.44
C GLY A 285 20.45 47.80 -20.86
N ASN A 286 20.06 47.49 -22.10
CA ASN A 286 20.55 46.35 -22.90
C ASN A 286 22.08 46.36 -23.07
N GLY A 287 22.67 45.17 -23.34
CA GLY A 287 23.98 45.04 -23.98
C GLY A 287 24.73 43.76 -23.61
N THR A 288 24.54 42.67 -24.36
CA THR A 288 25.51 42.11 -25.34
C THR A 288 26.75 41.40 -24.76
N ALA A 289 26.74 40.08 -24.99
CA ALA A 289 27.82 39.14 -25.28
C ALA A 289 29.28 39.63 -25.18
N TYR A 290 30.06 38.88 -24.41
CA TYR A 290 31.49 38.68 -24.66
C TYR A 290 31.81 37.18 -24.61
N SER A 291 32.19 36.66 -25.78
CA SER A 291 32.92 35.41 -25.99
C SER A 291 34.38 35.61 -25.58
N GLY A 292 34.91 34.71 -24.77
CA GLY A 292 36.33 34.66 -24.42
C GLY A 292 36.81 33.21 -24.43
N GLU A 293 37.30 32.78 -25.58
CA GLU A 293 38.16 31.60 -25.75
C GLU A 293 39.50 31.87 -25.07
N ILE A 294 39.98 30.92 -24.26
CA ILE A 294 41.40 30.78 -23.92
C ILE A 294 41.76 29.31 -24.13
N ASP A 295 42.53 29.06 -25.18
CA ASP A 295 43.31 27.84 -25.40
C ASP A 295 44.56 27.85 -24.51
N GLY A 296 44.94 26.68 -23.97
CA GLY A 296 46.21 26.54 -23.26
C GLY A 296 46.42 25.24 -22.48
N ASP A 297 46.66 24.15 -23.21
CA ASP A 297 47.66 23.08 -22.96
C ASP A 297 47.58 22.17 -21.70
N GLY A 298 47.39 20.86 -21.97
CA GLY A 298 48.35 19.83 -21.51
C GLY A 298 48.15 19.12 -20.16
N SER A 299 47.23 18.16 -20.08
CA SER A 299 47.52 16.85 -19.45
C SER A 299 46.39 15.84 -19.66
N ALA A 300 46.64 14.88 -20.55
CA ALA A 300 45.86 13.67 -20.65
C ALA A 300 46.09 12.82 -19.39
N ASN A 301 45.09 12.76 -18.52
CA ASN A 301 44.99 11.69 -17.53
C ASN A 301 43.62 11.04 -17.68
N GLY A 302 43.61 9.80 -18.16
CA GLY A 302 42.42 8.98 -18.32
C GLY A 302 41.81 8.64 -16.97
N GLY A 303 40.96 9.52 -16.46
CA GLY A 303 40.07 9.23 -15.35
C GLY A 303 38.78 8.65 -15.89
N ALA A 304 38.58 7.34 -15.75
CA ALA A 304 37.27 6.72 -15.91
C ALA A 304 36.28 7.51 -15.05
N GLY A 305 35.35 8.22 -15.69
CA GLY A 305 34.28 8.93 -15.04
C GLY A 305 33.41 7.95 -14.28
N TYR A 306 33.73 7.76 -13.00
CA TYR A 306 32.78 7.24 -12.02
C TYR A 306 31.69 8.30 -11.89
N TYR A 307 30.68 8.24 -12.76
CA TYR A 307 29.39 8.80 -12.41
C TYR A 307 29.01 8.13 -11.10
N PRO A 308 28.85 8.88 -9.99
CA PRO A 308 28.33 8.26 -8.78
C PRO A 308 26.95 7.72 -9.15
N ARG A 309 26.81 6.39 -9.15
CA ARG A 309 25.50 5.72 -9.17
C ARG A 309 24.67 6.46 -8.14
N ARG A 310 23.62 7.17 -8.57
CA ARG A 310 22.65 7.80 -7.65
C ARG A 310 22.21 6.70 -6.69
N ARG A 311 22.68 6.74 -5.45
CA ARG A 311 22.09 5.91 -4.39
C ARG A 311 20.65 6.36 -4.31
N ARG A 312 19.71 5.49 -4.70
CA ARG A 312 18.29 5.74 -4.42
C ARG A 312 18.15 5.75 -2.90
N ASN A 313 17.70 6.87 -2.35
CA ASN A 313 17.48 7.03 -0.92
C ASN A 313 16.42 6.00 -0.47
N SER A 314 16.70 5.27 0.61
CA SER A 314 15.70 4.42 1.27
C SER A 314 14.76 5.32 2.10
N TRP A 315 13.53 4.88 2.34
CA TRP A 315 12.57 5.60 3.19
C TRP A 315 13.14 5.93 4.57
N ILE A 316 14.05 5.09 5.07
CA ILE A 316 14.73 5.29 6.35
C ILE A 316 15.72 6.46 6.34
N ASP A 317 16.22 6.85 5.17
CA ASP A 317 17.12 8.00 5.02
C ASP A 317 16.34 9.32 5.17
N THR A 318 15.05 9.33 4.82
CA THR A 318 14.21 10.53 4.83
C THR A 318 13.25 10.60 6.01
N VAL A 319 12.95 9.49 6.69
CA VAL A 319 12.02 9.47 7.83
C VAL A 319 12.59 10.10 9.11
N ASP A 320 11.71 10.79 9.85
CA ASP A 320 11.97 11.26 11.21
C ASP A 320 12.36 10.09 12.14
N THR A 321 13.50 10.23 12.83
CA THR A 321 13.97 9.23 13.80
C THR A 321 12.95 8.99 14.91
N LYS A 322 12.20 10.02 15.32
CA LYS A 322 11.12 9.89 16.31
C LYS A 322 9.94 9.09 15.77
N LEU A 323 9.56 9.27 14.50
CA LEU A 323 8.55 8.41 13.86
C LEU A 323 8.99 6.95 13.90
N TYR A 324 10.23 6.68 13.48
CA TYR A 324 10.78 5.34 13.42
C TYR A 324 10.81 4.65 14.79
N THR A 325 11.32 5.31 15.83
CA THR A 325 11.35 4.76 17.19
C THR A 325 9.95 4.59 17.76
N SER A 326 8.98 5.44 17.38
CA SER A 326 7.57 5.30 17.78
C SER A 326 6.92 4.10 17.12
N ILE A 327 7.18 3.81 15.84
CA ILE A 327 6.71 2.59 15.16
C ILE A 327 7.23 1.35 15.90
N ILE A 328 8.53 1.29 16.21
CA ILE A 328 9.10 0.18 16.97
C ILE A 328 8.43 0.05 18.34
N SER A 329 8.30 1.16 19.07
CA SER A 329 7.71 1.17 20.40
C SER A 329 6.26 0.68 20.37
N ALA A 330 5.49 1.10 19.36
CA ALA A 330 4.10 0.70 19.16
C ALA A 330 3.96 -0.79 18.83
N LEU A 331 4.90 -1.38 18.07
CA LEU A 331 4.93 -2.82 17.80
C LEU A 331 5.28 -3.61 19.08
N VAL A 332 6.28 -3.15 19.83
CA VAL A 332 6.69 -3.79 21.08
C VAL A 332 5.55 -3.77 22.12
N SER A 333 4.72 -2.72 22.14
CA SER A 333 3.59 -2.60 23.06
C SER A 333 2.37 -3.48 22.73
N GLN A 334 2.44 -4.34 21.70
CA GLN A 334 1.38 -5.27 21.28
C GLN A 334 0.03 -4.55 21.09
N PRO A 335 -0.08 -3.72 20.04
CA PRO A 335 -1.22 -2.84 19.87
C PRO A 335 -2.48 -3.64 19.52
N ARG A 336 -3.65 -3.17 19.98
CA ARG A 336 -4.95 -3.75 19.55
C ARG A 336 -5.18 -3.56 18.06
N PHE A 337 -4.72 -2.42 17.53
CA PHE A 337 -4.71 -2.13 16.11
C PHE A 337 -3.53 -1.22 15.74
N LEU A 338 -2.78 -1.63 14.73
CA LEU A 338 -1.75 -0.81 14.09
C LEU A 338 -1.53 -1.34 12.67
N SER A 339 -1.70 -0.50 11.66
CA SER A 339 -1.31 -0.78 10.29
C SER A 339 -0.33 0.28 9.79
N VAL A 340 0.88 -0.15 9.47
CA VAL A 340 1.95 0.70 8.92
C VAL A 340 2.19 0.28 7.48
N THR A 341 2.09 1.24 6.56
CA THR A 341 2.42 1.04 5.14
C THR A 341 3.57 1.94 4.76
N LEU A 342 4.62 1.34 4.20
CA LEU A 342 5.78 2.01 3.61
C LEU A 342 5.76 1.73 2.11
N ALA A 343 5.59 2.78 1.33
CA ALA A 343 5.68 2.74 -0.12
C ALA A 343 6.77 3.73 -0.55
N GLN A 344 7.42 3.49 -1.69
CA GLN A 344 8.54 4.32 -2.12
C GLN A 344 8.16 5.77 -2.42
N ASP A 345 6.96 5.98 -2.95
CA ASP A 345 6.54 7.27 -3.50
C ASP A 345 5.63 8.06 -2.54
N ASP A 346 5.29 7.46 -1.39
CA ASP A 346 4.47 8.06 -0.35
C ASP A 346 5.23 8.09 0.98
N PRO A 347 5.10 9.16 1.78
CA PRO A 347 5.52 9.11 3.18
C PRO A 347 4.82 7.95 3.93
N PRO A 348 5.41 7.44 5.02
CA PRO A 348 4.81 6.34 5.79
C PRO A 348 3.35 6.64 6.15
N SER A 349 2.46 5.70 5.87
CA SER A 349 1.05 5.81 6.28
C SER A 349 0.79 4.93 7.49
N LEU A 350 0.11 5.49 8.49
CA LEU A 350 -0.25 4.82 9.72
C LEU A 350 -1.76 4.90 9.96
N LEU A 351 -2.41 3.75 10.07
CA LEU A 351 -3.74 3.61 10.63
C LEU A 351 -3.59 2.94 12.00
N LEU A 352 -3.79 3.69 13.08
CA LEU A 352 -3.45 3.24 14.44
C LEU A 352 -4.60 3.46 15.42
N ASP A 353 -4.62 2.65 16.48
CA ASP A 353 -5.47 2.91 17.66
C ASP A 353 -5.17 4.31 18.22
N LYS A 354 -6.23 5.09 18.50
CA LYS A 354 -6.12 6.45 19.06
C LYS A 354 -5.30 6.47 20.36
N ALA A 355 -5.30 5.38 21.13
CA ALA A 355 -4.48 5.25 22.33
C ALA A 355 -2.96 5.30 22.06
N LEU A 356 -2.52 5.08 20.83
CA LEU A 356 -1.10 5.14 20.44
C LEU A 356 -0.67 6.55 20.00
N VAL A 357 -1.59 7.49 19.73
CA VAL A 357 -1.27 8.80 19.16
C VAL A 357 -0.24 9.57 19.98
N ASP A 358 -0.39 9.59 21.30
CA ASP A 358 0.52 10.31 22.21
C ASP A 358 1.95 9.76 22.15
N MET A 359 2.12 8.48 21.81
CA MET A 359 3.45 7.86 21.64
C MET A 359 4.21 8.48 20.47
N PHE A 360 3.51 8.85 19.40
CA PHE A 360 4.13 9.42 18.21
C PHE A 360 4.26 10.95 18.29
N GLY A 361 3.32 11.63 18.95
CA GLY A 361 3.32 13.08 19.10
C GLY A 361 3.36 13.83 17.76
N ASP A 362 4.27 14.80 17.63
CA ASP A 362 4.45 15.66 16.45
C ASP A 362 5.10 14.98 15.23
N SER A 363 5.43 13.69 15.33
CA SER A 363 5.85 12.86 14.20
C SER A 363 4.69 12.37 13.34
N LEU A 364 3.44 12.51 13.80
CA LEU A 364 2.24 12.28 12.98
C LEU A 364 1.78 13.56 12.30
N VAL A 365 1.31 13.43 11.06
CA VAL A 365 0.69 14.47 10.26
C VAL A 365 -0.69 13.99 9.83
N GLY A 366 -1.73 14.79 10.09
CA GLY A 366 -3.11 14.45 9.73
C GLY A 366 -4.10 14.63 10.89
N PRO A 367 -5.35 14.19 10.73
CA PRO A 367 -6.41 14.37 11.72
C PRO A 367 -6.26 13.40 12.90
N THR A 368 -5.36 13.72 13.84
CA THR A 368 -5.14 12.94 15.07
C THR A 368 -6.33 12.96 16.03
N GLU A 369 -7.24 13.94 15.87
CA GLU A 369 -8.50 13.99 16.61
C GLU A 369 -9.64 13.21 15.96
N GLY A 370 -9.46 12.84 14.69
CA GLY A 370 -10.40 12.01 13.94
C GLY A 370 -10.72 10.73 14.70
N THR A 371 -11.96 10.26 14.57
CA THR A 371 -12.40 9.05 15.26
C THR A 371 -13.09 8.12 14.27
N LEU A 372 -12.28 7.21 13.72
CA LEU A 372 -12.72 6.18 12.80
C LEU A 372 -13.03 4.88 13.55
N VAL A 373 -13.94 4.08 13.00
CA VAL A 373 -14.37 2.81 13.56
C VAL A 373 -14.21 1.71 12.50
N PRO A 374 -13.42 0.66 12.77
CA PRO A 374 -13.28 -0.48 11.88
C PRO A 374 -14.41 -1.49 12.10
N ILE A 375 -15.05 -1.90 11.01
CA ILE A 375 -15.92 -3.08 10.96
C ILE A 375 -15.08 -4.22 10.37
N PHE A 376 -14.81 -5.22 11.18
CA PHE A 376 -14.02 -6.38 10.80
C PHE A 376 -14.88 -7.46 10.15
N LEU A 377 -14.29 -8.11 9.15
CA LEU A 377 -14.78 -9.30 8.48
C LEU A 377 -13.72 -10.38 8.68
N ASP A 378 -14.03 -11.40 9.47
CA ASP A 378 -13.16 -12.57 9.63
C ASP A 378 -13.28 -13.46 8.38
N LEU A 379 -12.18 -13.56 7.61
CA LEU A 379 -12.10 -14.30 6.36
C LEU A 379 -11.20 -15.54 6.49
N VAL A 380 -10.88 -16.02 7.71
CA VAL A 380 -10.02 -17.19 7.93
C VAL A 380 -10.49 -18.44 7.19
N ASN A 381 -11.81 -18.58 7.09
CA ASN A 381 -12.44 -19.70 6.40
C ASN A 381 -12.53 -19.49 4.88
N LEU A 382 -11.95 -18.43 4.30
CA LEU A 382 -11.93 -18.18 2.87
C LEU A 382 -10.52 -18.39 2.29
N PRO A 383 -10.43 -18.88 1.04
CA PRO A 383 -9.16 -18.92 0.31
C PRO A 383 -8.68 -17.51 -0.06
N PHE A 384 -7.36 -17.33 -0.27
CA PHE A 384 -6.77 -16.07 -0.75
C PHE A 384 -7.30 -15.69 -2.14
N GLU A 385 -7.75 -16.69 -2.90
CA GLU A 385 -8.29 -16.58 -4.25
C GLU A 385 -9.78 -16.15 -4.26
N ALA A 386 -10.38 -15.88 -3.09
CA ALA A 386 -11.74 -15.37 -3.03
C ALA A 386 -11.82 -13.97 -3.67
N THR A 387 -12.78 -13.80 -4.59
CA THR A 387 -12.97 -12.56 -5.35
C THR A 387 -14.23 -11.82 -4.92
N GLY A 388 -14.32 -10.54 -5.26
CA GLY A 388 -15.57 -9.78 -5.11
C GLY A 388 -15.95 -9.35 -3.69
N ILE A 389 -15.13 -9.66 -2.67
CA ILE A 389 -15.40 -9.26 -1.28
C ILE A 389 -15.34 -7.75 -1.13
N VAL A 390 -14.23 -7.13 -1.52
CA VAL A 390 -14.03 -5.66 -1.43
C VAL A 390 -15.13 -4.92 -2.20
N SER A 391 -15.32 -5.28 -3.47
CA SER A 391 -16.34 -4.67 -4.34
C SER A 391 -17.77 -4.90 -3.82
N GLY A 392 -18.09 -6.12 -3.38
CA GLY A 392 -19.42 -6.46 -2.90
C GLY A 392 -19.78 -5.72 -1.62
N VAL A 393 -18.85 -5.62 -0.66
CA VAL A 393 -19.04 -4.90 0.61
C VAL A 393 -19.07 -3.40 0.39
N ALA A 394 -18.06 -2.81 -0.27
CA ALA A 394 -18.01 -1.38 -0.54
C ALA A 394 -19.20 -0.94 -1.40
N GLY A 395 -19.52 -1.70 -2.45
CA GLY A 395 -20.66 -1.44 -3.32
C GLY A 395 -22.00 -1.56 -2.61
N ARG A 396 -22.08 -2.32 -1.51
CA ARG A 396 -23.30 -2.39 -0.70
C ARG A 396 -23.47 -1.16 0.16
N LEU A 397 -22.38 -0.75 0.80
CA LEU A 397 -22.38 0.41 1.67
C LEU A 397 -22.61 1.70 0.88
N VAL A 398 -21.93 1.89 -0.26
CA VAL A 398 -22.12 3.06 -1.13
C VAL A 398 -23.56 3.15 -1.63
N LYS A 399 -24.20 2.01 -1.93
CA LYS A 399 -25.58 1.98 -2.43
C LYS A 399 -26.63 2.25 -1.36
N ASP A 400 -26.49 1.63 -0.19
CA ASP A 400 -27.53 1.63 0.83
C ASP A 400 -27.31 2.68 1.94
N MET A 401 -26.15 3.36 1.97
CA MET A 401 -25.95 4.49 2.86
C MET A 401 -26.78 5.72 2.42
N PRO A 402 -27.21 6.55 3.39
CA PRO A 402 -27.96 7.76 3.08
C PRO A 402 -27.18 8.70 2.16
N MET A 403 -27.79 9.12 1.04
CA MET A 403 -27.22 9.98 0.00
C MET A 403 -26.79 11.39 0.47
N ALA A 404 -27.04 11.76 1.72
CA ALA A 404 -26.77 13.10 2.23
C ALA A 404 -25.28 13.37 2.50
N GLU A 405 -24.45 12.32 2.62
CA GLU A 405 -23.02 12.44 2.86
C GLU A 405 -22.24 11.47 1.96
N SER A 406 -21.18 11.95 1.31
CA SER A 406 -20.22 11.09 0.62
C SER A 406 -19.60 10.12 1.63
N VAL A 407 -19.65 8.82 1.34
CA VAL A 407 -19.09 7.81 2.24
C VAL A 407 -17.57 7.88 2.19
N GLU A 408 -16.95 8.39 3.26
CA GLU A 408 -15.50 8.35 3.46
C GLU A 408 -15.06 6.95 3.89
N LEU A 409 -15.18 6.01 2.94
CA LEU A 409 -14.84 4.61 3.15
C LEU A 409 -13.36 4.37 2.89
N SER A 410 -12.67 3.84 3.89
CA SER A 410 -11.34 3.23 3.74
C SER A 410 -11.47 1.71 3.88
N TYR A 411 -10.63 0.97 3.15
CA TYR A 411 -10.62 -0.49 3.20
C TYR A 411 -9.21 -1.02 3.45
N LEU A 412 -9.07 -1.92 4.42
CA LEU A 412 -7.82 -2.62 4.71
C LEU A 412 -8.04 -4.12 4.54
N SER A 413 -7.41 -4.70 3.53
CA SER A 413 -7.31 -6.15 3.37
C SER A 413 -6.05 -6.64 4.07
N THR A 414 -6.21 -7.62 4.95
CA THR A 414 -5.14 -8.37 5.61
C THR A 414 -5.15 -9.81 5.09
N ALA A 415 -4.18 -10.63 5.48
CA ALA A 415 -4.02 -11.97 4.94
C ALA A 415 -5.27 -12.86 5.13
N ARG A 416 -5.97 -12.78 6.27
CA ARG A 416 -7.23 -13.53 6.51
C ARG A 416 -8.37 -12.68 7.07
N ALA A 417 -8.29 -11.36 7.00
CA ALA A 417 -9.42 -10.50 7.37
C ALA A 417 -9.55 -9.28 6.45
N GLY A 418 -10.74 -8.70 6.42
CA GLY A 418 -11.00 -7.39 5.84
C GLY A 418 -11.48 -6.43 6.92
N ALA A 419 -11.12 -5.16 6.83
CA ALA A 419 -11.66 -4.10 7.68
C ALA A 419 -12.19 -2.96 6.82
N VAL A 420 -13.47 -2.63 7.01
CA VAL A 420 -14.07 -1.40 6.47
C VAL A 420 -13.97 -0.34 7.55
N ILE A 421 -13.32 0.78 7.25
CA ILE A 421 -13.08 1.86 8.20
C ILE A 421 -13.89 3.08 7.79
N LEU A 422 -14.69 3.59 8.73
CA LEU A 422 -15.68 4.65 8.54
C LEU A 422 -15.69 5.61 9.73
N SER A 423 -16.37 6.75 9.61
CA SER A 423 -16.68 7.59 10.78
C SER A 423 -17.55 6.82 11.79
N CYS A 424 -17.59 7.29 13.05
CA CYS A 424 -18.42 6.65 14.08
C CYS A 424 -19.90 6.51 13.67
N GLU A 425 -20.48 7.56 13.08
CA GLU A 425 -21.89 7.59 12.68
C GLU A 425 -22.15 6.66 11.49
N GLN A 426 -21.25 6.69 10.50
CA GLN A 426 -21.31 5.84 9.32
C GLN A 426 -21.11 4.36 9.67
N ALA A 427 -20.24 4.04 10.65
CA ALA A 427 -20.00 2.66 11.07
C ALA A 427 -21.24 2.00 11.71
N VAL A 428 -22.01 2.75 12.51
CA VAL A 428 -23.28 2.24 13.09
C VAL A 428 -24.26 1.90 11.98
N THR A 429 -24.40 2.80 11.00
CA THR A 429 -25.28 2.60 9.84
C THR A 429 -24.81 1.42 8.97
N ALA A 430 -23.51 1.36 8.67
CA ALA A 430 -22.91 0.26 7.90
C ALA A 430 -23.11 -1.09 8.57
N LEU A 431 -22.94 -1.18 9.88
CA LEU A 431 -23.17 -2.43 10.61
C LEU A 431 -24.64 -2.87 10.53
N GLY A 432 -25.58 -1.92 10.64
CA GLY A 432 -27.00 -2.17 10.43
C GLY A 432 -27.36 -2.65 9.02
N ILE A 433 -26.60 -2.25 8.00
CA ILE A 433 -26.75 -2.73 6.61
C ILE A 433 -26.15 -4.13 6.44
N LEU A 434 -24.96 -4.39 6.99
CA LEU A 434 -24.21 -5.63 6.76
C LEU A 434 -24.71 -6.81 7.61
N GLU A 435 -25.08 -6.57 8.87
CA GLU A 435 -25.50 -7.64 9.79
C GLU A 435 -26.66 -8.50 9.26
N PRO A 436 -27.78 -7.92 8.76
CA PRO A 436 -28.92 -8.72 8.28
C PRO A 436 -28.56 -9.62 7.08
N LEU A 437 -27.58 -9.21 6.28
CA LEU A 437 -27.13 -9.95 5.10
C LEU A 437 -26.28 -11.17 5.47
N LEU A 438 -25.61 -11.11 6.62
CA LEU A 438 -24.62 -12.08 7.06
C LEU A 438 -25.09 -12.94 8.25
N LYS A 439 -26.16 -12.55 8.95
CA LYS A 439 -26.83 -13.41 9.94
C LYS A 439 -27.44 -14.65 9.26
N LYS A 440 -27.22 -15.83 9.84
CA LYS A 440 -27.95 -17.05 9.46
C LYS A 440 -29.44 -16.84 9.71
N GLN A 441 -30.27 -17.25 8.77
CA GLN A 441 -31.65 -17.58 9.14
C GLN A 441 -31.55 -18.84 10.00
N GLY A 442 -32.09 -18.75 11.22
CA GLY A 442 -32.00 -19.79 12.24
C GLY A 442 -32.62 -21.11 11.82
#